data_AF-A0A2P7NYX5-F1
#
_entry.id   AF-A0A2P7NYX5-F1
#
_cell.length_a   1.000
_cell.length_b   1.000
_cell.length_c   1.000
_cell.angle_alpha   90.00
_cell.angle_beta   90.00
_cell.angle_gamma   90.00
#
_symmetry.space_group_name_H-M   'P 1'
#
loop_
_entity.id
_entity.type
_entity.pdbx_description
1 polymer ?
#
loop_
_entity_poly.entity_id
_entity_poly.type
_entity_poly.pdbx_seq_one_letter_code
_entity_poly.pdbx_strand_id
1 'polypeptide(L)'
;MNTDKTPDYTQNTILQPEQPGNVHTGEQKKSQSAASTSLDRLIACIPAQIKNNWFWILAYSFNLIYFVAAMIRDSLGNSSLTIPILPGVIFTCIIFVQIFSHRIESPIMEGLNQEQKRELEKRRSQQRDKWMIFAYSFMLLSLLITFYPFITSFDKPNIHRPISVFVGCSLDNRLSNLSCFKSASESADVQESTSHLASSDSSESLENKQNNDTIANHQSPVGAWVINIGGYVQKCSSNNIDNYGMTCEVSGGLLVPLYFVILALMGGSISLTRRLPELQKQAGAEYSATARQSKLTQYEFREHLIFQIVQFISAPFLAILAYYLIEPSNTTNAVALAFTAGFASETILLMVRSITNKITPVPDRNMAPLPESLH
;
A
#
# COMPACT_ATOMS: atom_id res chain seq x y z
N MET A 1 -41.48 44.25 11.06
CA MET A 1 -41.93 42.87 11.38
C MET A 1 -40.98 41.94 10.66
N ASN A 2 -40.10 41.14 11.25
CA ASN A 2 -39.82 40.74 12.62
C ASN A 2 -38.30 40.81 12.80
N THR A 3 -37.85 41.39 13.91
CA THR A 3 -36.47 41.36 14.40
C THR A 3 -36.28 40.08 15.21
N ASP A 4 -35.41 39.18 14.76
CA ASP A 4 -35.01 38.01 15.56
C ASP A 4 -33.60 38.19 16.12
N LYS A 5 -33.48 37.82 17.39
CA LYS A 5 -32.45 38.24 18.34
C LYS A 5 -31.24 37.31 18.27
N THR A 6 -30.06 37.89 18.14
CA THR A 6 -28.78 37.26 18.44
C THR A 6 -28.57 37.17 19.96
N PRO A 7 -28.11 36.04 20.52
CA PRO A 7 -27.65 36.00 21.90
C PRO A 7 -26.17 36.39 22.00
N ASP A 8 -25.92 37.40 22.83
CA ASP A 8 -24.61 37.81 23.35
C ASP A 8 -23.97 36.67 24.16
N TYR A 9 -22.73 36.30 23.82
CA TYR A 9 -21.89 35.46 24.68
C TYR A 9 -21.01 36.36 25.53
N THR A 10 -21.37 36.49 26.79
CA THR A 10 -20.63 37.19 27.83
C THR A 10 -19.31 36.47 28.12
N GLN A 11 -18.21 37.18 27.88
CA GLN A 11 -16.86 36.81 28.25
C GLN A 11 -16.69 36.96 29.78
N ASN A 12 -16.73 35.84 30.51
CA ASN A 12 -16.37 35.81 31.92
C ASN A 12 -14.85 35.64 32.06
N THR A 13 -14.16 36.77 32.21
CA THR A 13 -12.78 36.86 32.69
C THR A 13 -12.74 36.50 34.17
N ILE A 14 -12.31 35.28 34.50
CA ILE A 14 -11.98 34.90 35.88
C ILE A 14 -10.54 35.33 36.14
N LEU A 15 -10.38 36.40 36.92
CA LEU A 15 -9.13 36.74 37.60
C LEU A 15 -8.73 35.60 38.53
N GLN A 16 -7.52 35.07 38.36
CA GLN A 16 -6.82 34.32 39.42
C GLN A 16 -6.05 35.30 40.30
N PRO A 17 -6.06 35.12 41.64
CA PRO A 17 -5.25 35.90 42.54
C PRO A 17 -3.77 35.48 42.49
N GLU A 18 -2.90 36.49 42.44
CA GLU A 18 -1.48 36.41 42.77
C GLU A 18 -1.27 35.66 44.09
N GLN A 19 -0.33 34.71 44.10
CA GLN A 19 0.34 34.28 45.33
C GLN A 19 1.78 34.80 45.37
N PRO A 20 2.24 35.24 46.54
CA PRO A 20 3.50 35.94 46.71
C PRO A 20 4.68 34.97 46.72
N GLY A 21 5.82 35.52 46.27
CA GLY A 21 7.07 34.80 46.11
C GLY A 21 7.62 34.20 47.40
N ASN A 22 8.31 33.08 47.21
CA ASN A 22 9.30 32.60 48.16
C ASN A 22 10.67 32.58 47.48
N VAL A 23 11.52 33.45 48.01
CA VAL A 23 12.96 33.53 47.76
C VAL A 23 13.60 32.28 48.37
N HIS A 24 14.19 31.42 47.54
CA HIS A 24 15.22 30.50 47.99
C HIS A 24 16.52 30.73 47.22
N THR A 25 17.42 31.38 47.95
CA THR A 25 18.85 31.50 47.74
C THR A 25 19.53 30.14 47.84
N GLY A 26 20.45 29.89 46.90
CA GLY A 26 21.64 29.06 47.14
C GLY A 26 21.53 27.57 46.82
N GLU A 27 22.05 27.16 45.66
CA GLU A 27 23.18 26.23 45.57
C GLU A 27 23.55 26.01 44.09
N GLN A 28 24.51 26.80 43.61
CA GLN A 28 25.31 26.42 42.46
C GLN A 28 26.34 25.38 42.92
N LYS A 29 26.09 24.09 42.67
CA LYS A 29 27.14 23.10 42.42
C LYS A 29 26.57 21.83 41.81
N LYS A 30 27.24 21.35 40.76
CA LYS A 30 27.20 19.98 40.20
C LYS A 30 26.20 19.69 39.06
N SER A 31 26.34 20.40 37.93
CA SER A 31 25.71 20.03 36.64
C SER A 31 26.60 19.21 35.70
N GLN A 32 27.53 18.39 36.21
CA GLN A 32 28.46 17.61 35.35
C GLN A 32 28.42 16.09 35.53
N SER A 33 27.41 15.54 36.23
CA SER A 33 27.30 14.09 36.50
C SER A 33 25.88 13.52 36.29
N ALA A 34 25.08 14.10 35.40
CA ALA A 34 23.73 13.61 35.08
C ALA A 34 23.65 12.89 33.72
N ALA A 35 24.66 13.03 32.85
CA ALA A 35 24.65 12.39 31.54
C ALA A 35 25.04 10.89 31.60
N SER A 36 26.00 10.51 32.44
CA SER A 36 26.47 9.12 32.58
C SER A 36 25.44 8.18 33.20
N THR A 37 24.61 8.68 34.14
CA THR A 37 23.58 7.86 34.81
C THR A 37 22.39 7.53 33.90
N SER A 38 22.18 8.27 32.80
CA SER A 38 21.12 7.97 31.83
C SER A 38 21.47 6.77 30.94
N LEU A 39 22.74 6.68 30.52
CA LEU A 39 23.26 5.59 29.70
C LEU A 39 23.37 4.30 30.51
N ASP A 40 23.83 4.36 31.75
CA ASP A 40 23.90 3.18 32.63
C ASP A 40 22.51 2.63 32.94
N ARG A 41 21.48 3.48 33.07
CA ARG A 41 20.08 3.04 33.21
C ARG A 41 19.52 2.42 31.93
N LEU A 42 19.90 2.94 30.76
CA LEU A 42 19.56 2.34 29.47
C LEU A 42 20.21 0.95 29.34
N ILE A 43 21.51 0.83 29.62
CA ILE A 43 22.26 -0.42 29.55
C ILE A 43 21.70 -1.46 30.54
N ALA A 44 21.31 -1.04 31.74
CA ALA A 44 20.71 -1.94 32.74
C ALA A 44 19.29 -2.43 32.36
N CYS A 45 18.54 -1.72 31.51
CA CYS A 45 17.20 -2.15 31.06
C CYS A 45 17.23 -3.09 29.86
N ILE A 46 18.33 -3.10 29.08
CA ILE A 46 18.47 -3.92 27.88
C ILE A 46 18.27 -5.43 28.17
N PRO A 47 18.88 -6.05 29.21
CA PRO A 47 18.74 -7.49 29.44
C PRO A 47 17.29 -7.94 29.70
N ALA A 48 16.52 -7.12 30.43
CA ALA A 48 15.12 -7.42 30.74
C ALA A 48 14.22 -7.33 29.50
N GLN A 49 14.43 -6.31 28.67
CA GLN A 49 13.72 -6.19 27.39
C GLN A 49 14.13 -7.28 26.38
N ILE A 50 15.41 -7.66 26.34
CA ILE A 50 15.92 -8.74 25.50
C ILE A 50 15.25 -10.07 25.88
N LYS A 51 15.14 -10.38 27.17
CA LYS A 51 14.56 -11.66 27.61
C LYS A 51 13.08 -11.78 27.25
N ASN A 52 12.33 -10.67 27.29
CA ASN A 52 10.91 -10.69 26.95
C ASN A 52 10.64 -10.63 25.43
N ASN A 53 11.60 -10.16 24.63
CA ASN A 53 11.46 -9.96 23.18
C ASN A 53 12.51 -10.71 22.34
N TRP A 54 13.14 -11.75 22.89
CA TRP A 54 14.25 -12.47 22.23
C TRP A 54 13.90 -12.93 20.82
N PHE A 55 12.70 -13.48 20.64
CA PHE A 55 12.21 -13.94 19.34
C PHE A 55 12.24 -12.83 18.27
N TRP A 56 11.85 -11.61 18.65
CA TRP A 56 11.79 -10.47 17.75
C TRP A 56 13.17 -9.93 17.41
N ILE A 57 14.07 -9.88 18.40
CA ILE A 57 15.47 -9.50 18.18
C ILE A 57 16.14 -10.49 17.21
N LEU A 58 15.86 -11.78 17.36
CA LEU A 58 16.39 -12.82 16.48
C LEU A 58 15.83 -12.67 15.06
N ALA A 59 14.53 -12.40 14.91
CA ALA A 59 13.92 -12.12 13.61
C ALA A 59 14.52 -10.89 12.92
N TYR A 60 14.73 -9.79 13.66
CA TYR A 60 15.39 -8.59 13.13
C TYR A 60 16.84 -8.84 12.75
N SER A 61 17.58 -9.54 13.60
CA SER A 61 18.99 -9.88 13.35
C SER A 61 19.10 -10.74 12.10
N PHE A 62 18.24 -11.76 11.95
CA PHE A 62 18.24 -12.62 10.77
C PHE A 62 17.91 -11.84 9.49
N ASN A 63 16.92 -10.95 9.55
CA ASN A 63 16.51 -10.15 8.38
C ASN A 63 17.56 -9.09 8.02
N LEU A 64 18.20 -8.47 9.02
CA LEU A 64 19.33 -7.55 8.81
C LEU A 64 20.54 -8.27 8.22
N ILE A 65 20.91 -9.44 8.75
CA ILE A 65 22.00 -10.26 8.20
C ILE A 65 21.68 -10.67 6.76
N TYR A 66 20.44 -11.11 6.48
CA TYR A 66 20.02 -11.44 5.12
C TYR A 66 20.13 -10.22 4.19
N PHE A 67 19.68 -9.04 4.63
CA PHE A 67 19.75 -7.80 3.86
C PHE A 67 21.21 -7.40 3.57
N VAL A 68 22.07 -7.42 4.58
CA VAL A 68 23.50 -7.13 4.44
C VAL A 68 24.19 -8.16 3.53
N ALA A 69 23.90 -9.46 3.70
CA ALA A 69 24.45 -10.51 2.85
C ALA A 69 24.00 -10.36 1.40
N ALA A 70 22.74 -9.98 1.16
CA ALA A 70 22.24 -9.73 -0.17
C ALA A 70 22.89 -8.48 -0.80
N MET A 71 23.05 -7.40 -0.04
CA MET A 71 23.79 -6.20 -0.47
C MET A 71 25.26 -6.51 -0.79
N ILE A 72 25.94 -7.32 0.03
CA ILE A 72 27.33 -7.74 -0.22
C ILE A 72 27.42 -8.59 -1.49
N ARG A 73 26.51 -9.55 -1.66
CA ARG A 73 26.45 -10.40 -2.86
C ARG A 73 26.21 -9.59 -4.13
N ASP A 74 25.35 -8.57 -4.06
CA ASP A 74 25.09 -7.66 -5.17
C ASP A 74 26.31 -6.76 -5.45
N SER A 75 27.04 -6.32 -4.41
CA SER A 75 28.28 -5.55 -4.57
C SER A 75 29.44 -6.35 -5.17
N LEU A 76 29.45 -7.68 -5.00
CA LEU A 76 30.50 -8.58 -5.51
C LEU A 76 30.23 -9.04 -6.95
N GLY A 77 28.97 -9.06 -7.39
CA GLY A 77 28.62 -9.32 -8.77
C GLY A 77 28.52 -8.00 -9.53
N ASN A 78 29.17 -7.85 -10.69
CA ASN A 78 28.99 -6.70 -11.60
C ASN A 78 27.58 -6.63 -12.24
N SER A 79 26.57 -7.19 -11.57
CA SER A 79 25.18 -7.19 -12.00
C SER A 79 24.50 -5.94 -11.44
N SER A 80 23.69 -5.30 -12.26
CA SER A 80 22.90 -4.11 -11.92
C SER A 80 22.22 -4.29 -10.56
N LEU A 81 22.45 -3.32 -9.66
CA LEU A 81 21.99 -3.26 -8.28
C LEU A 81 20.49 -3.61 -8.19
N THR A 82 20.16 -4.88 -7.91
CA THR A 82 18.78 -5.32 -7.80
C THR A 82 18.49 -5.47 -6.31
N ILE A 83 18.21 -4.34 -5.65
CA ILE A 83 17.87 -4.33 -4.23
C ILE A 83 16.77 -5.39 -4.01
N PRO A 84 17.01 -6.38 -3.14
CA PRO A 84 16.00 -7.40 -2.88
C PRO A 84 14.87 -6.72 -2.10
N ILE A 85 13.81 -6.35 -2.83
CA ILE A 85 12.61 -5.71 -2.27
C ILE A 85 11.97 -6.63 -1.21
N LEU A 86 12.08 -7.95 -1.40
CA LEU A 86 11.45 -8.97 -0.57
C LEU A 86 11.88 -8.89 0.93
N PRO A 87 13.18 -8.84 1.29
CA PRO A 87 13.64 -8.57 2.67
C PRO A 87 13.07 -7.30 3.28
N GLY A 88 13.06 -6.20 2.54
CA GLY A 88 12.50 -4.93 3.02
C GLY A 88 11.02 -5.05 3.34
N VAL A 89 10.26 -5.74 2.47
CA VAL A 89 8.84 -6.03 2.70
C VAL A 89 8.66 -6.94 3.91
N ILE A 90 9.40 -8.05 4.02
CA ILE A 90 9.32 -8.97 5.16
C ILE A 90 9.67 -8.24 6.47
N PHE A 91 10.70 -7.41 6.46
CA PHE A 91 11.10 -6.60 7.61
C PHE A 91 9.99 -5.65 8.04
N THR A 92 9.38 -4.95 7.08
CA THR A 92 8.24 -4.06 7.31
C THR A 92 7.03 -4.84 7.87
N CYS A 93 6.75 -6.03 7.36
CA CYS A 93 5.70 -6.92 7.88
C CYS A 93 5.99 -7.40 9.32
N ILE A 94 7.24 -7.72 9.65
CA ILE A 94 7.62 -8.11 11.01
C ILE A 94 7.43 -6.93 11.98
N ILE A 95 7.86 -5.73 11.59
CA ILE A 95 7.62 -4.49 12.36
C ILE A 95 6.11 -4.29 12.56
N PHE A 96 5.33 -4.44 11.50
CA PHE A 96 3.87 -4.34 11.55
C PHE A 96 3.29 -5.31 12.59
N VAL A 97 3.61 -6.60 12.48
CA VAL A 97 3.08 -7.62 13.42
C VAL A 97 3.52 -7.32 14.85
N GLN A 98 4.74 -6.84 15.10
CA GLN A 98 5.18 -6.47 16.45
C GLN A 98 4.38 -5.33 17.06
N ILE A 99 4.21 -4.25 16.30
CA ILE A 99 3.53 -3.05 16.77
C ILE A 99 2.08 -3.36 17.12
N PHE A 100 1.44 -4.22 16.33
CA PHE A 100 0.07 -4.65 16.61
C PHE A 100 -0.01 -5.79 17.63
N SER A 101 0.94 -6.71 17.71
CA SER A 101 0.86 -7.85 18.65
C SER A 101 1.13 -7.46 20.10
N HIS A 102 1.59 -6.23 20.36
CA HIS A 102 1.78 -5.79 21.74
C HIS A 102 0.47 -5.88 22.52
N ARG A 103 0.52 -6.63 23.63
CA ARG A 103 -0.67 -6.95 24.43
C ARG A 103 -1.23 -5.64 24.98
N ILE A 104 -2.51 -5.39 24.73
CA ILE A 104 -3.22 -4.33 25.43
C ILE A 104 -3.48 -4.88 26.83
N GLU A 105 -2.76 -4.36 27.82
CA GLU A 105 -3.13 -4.60 29.21
C GLU A 105 -4.49 -3.92 29.43
N SER A 106 -5.52 -4.73 29.67
CA SER A 106 -6.83 -4.25 30.13
C SER A 106 -6.77 -4.18 31.66
N PRO A 107 -6.48 -3.02 32.26
CA PRO A 107 -6.59 -2.88 33.71
C PRO A 107 -8.06 -2.94 34.11
N ILE A 108 -8.31 -3.70 35.18
CA ILE A 108 -9.55 -3.61 35.94
C ILE A 108 -9.57 -2.21 36.55
N MET A 109 -10.54 -1.38 36.13
CA MET A 109 -10.63 0.03 36.52
C MET A 109 -11.15 0.23 37.96
N GLU A 110 -11.70 -0.81 38.58
CA GLU A 110 -12.28 -0.75 39.91
C GLU A 110 -11.18 -0.65 40.97
N GLY A 111 -11.14 0.48 41.68
CA GLY A 111 -10.26 0.70 42.83
C GLY A 111 -8.94 1.44 42.57
N LEU A 112 -8.67 1.90 41.34
CA LEU A 112 -7.47 2.72 41.08
C LEU A 112 -7.63 4.17 41.57
N ASN A 113 -6.59 4.68 42.23
CA ASN A 113 -6.51 6.09 42.62
C ASN A 113 -6.49 7.01 41.39
N GLN A 114 -6.95 8.26 41.55
CA GLN A 114 -7.03 9.24 40.45
C GLN A 114 -5.67 9.47 39.76
N GLU A 115 -4.58 9.42 40.52
CA GLU A 115 -3.22 9.53 39.99
C GLU A 115 -2.83 8.34 39.11
N GLN A 116 -3.14 7.11 39.54
CA GLN A 116 -2.89 5.90 38.75
C GLN A 116 -3.73 5.92 37.46
N LYS A 117 -4.96 6.45 37.51
CA LYS A 117 -5.81 6.63 36.32
C LYS A 117 -5.17 7.60 35.31
N ARG A 118 -4.62 8.73 35.78
CA ARG A 118 -3.91 9.70 34.92
C ARG A 118 -2.66 9.10 34.29
N GLU A 119 -1.85 8.38 35.08
CA GLU A 119 -0.64 7.73 34.58
C GLU A 119 -0.98 6.64 33.56
N LEU A 120 -2.04 5.87 33.80
CA LEU A 120 -2.54 4.89 32.86
C LEU A 120 -3.02 5.54 31.56
N GLU A 121 -3.78 6.62 31.64
CA GLU A 121 -4.25 7.37 30.46
C GLU A 121 -3.08 7.95 29.65
N LYS A 122 -2.04 8.43 30.32
CA LYS A 122 -0.79 8.89 29.69
C LYS A 122 -0.05 7.77 28.97
N ARG A 123 0.03 6.57 29.55
CA ARG A 123 0.63 5.40 28.85
C ARG A 123 -0.18 5.00 27.62
N ARG A 124 -1.51 5.05 27.72
CA ARG A 124 -2.39 4.76 26.58
C ARG A 124 -2.27 5.80 25.47
N SER A 125 -2.15 7.09 25.80
CA SER A 125 -1.94 8.13 24.78
C SER A 125 -0.63 7.90 24.04
N GLN A 126 0.45 7.60 24.75
CA GLN A 126 1.75 7.25 24.15
C GLN A 126 1.66 6.03 23.22
N GLN A 127 0.86 5.01 23.57
CA GLN A 127 0.64 3.86 22.70
C GLN A 127 -0.14 4.24 21.43
N ARG A 128 -1.16 5.10 21.53
CA ARG A 128 -1.90 5.61 20.37
C ARG A 128 -1.00 6.42 19.44
N ASP A 129 -0.16 7.28 19.99
CA ASP A 129 0.77 8.10 19.21
C ASP A 129 1.74 7.21 18.42
N LYS A 130 2.27 6.15 19.04
CA LYS A 130 3.11 5.15 18.35
C LYS A 130 2.38 4.47 17.19
N TRP A 131 1.13 4.06 17.40
CA TRP A 131 0.32 3.44 16.34
C TRP A 131 0.00 4.42 15.21
N MET A 132 -0.26 5.69 15.51
CA MET A 132 -0.48 6.74 14.51
C MET A 132 0.77 7.02 13.69
N ILE A 133 1.92 7.23 14.35
CA ILE A 133 3.21 7.43 13.67
C ILE A 133 3.50 6.26 12.75
N PHE A 134 3.24 5.03 13.21
CA PHE A 134 3.40 3.85 12.39
C PHE A 134 2.48 3.86 11.16
N ALA A 135 1.18 4.12 11.33
CA ALA A 135 0.23 4.13 10.22
C ALA A 135 0.59 5.18 9.15
N TYR A 136 1.02 6.38 9.57
CA TYR A 136 1.52 7.40 8.65
C TYR A 136 2.82 6.98 7.96
N SER A 137 3.75 6.39 8.69
CA SER A 137 5.03 5.91 8.14
C SER A 137 4.79 4.80 7.11
N PHE A 138 3.89 3.87 7.42
CA PHE A 138 3.48 2.79 6.53
C PHE A 138 2.86 3.34 5.25
N MET A 139 1.92 4.28 5.37
CA MET A 139 1.28 4.92 4.22
C MET A 139 2.30 5.65 3.32
N LEU A 140 3.19 6.46 3.91
CA LEU A 140 4.24 7.17 3.17
C LEU A 140 5.21 6.19 2.50
N LEU A 141 5.63 5.14 3.21
CA LEU A 141 6.51 4.11 2.68
C LEU A 141 5.84 3.35 1.53
N SER A 142 4.58 2.97 1.66
CA SER A 142 3.82 2.31 0.60
C SER A 142 3.69 3.20 -0.62
N LEU A 143 3.40 4.49 -0.46
CA LEU A 143 3.39 5.46 -1.57
C LEU A 143 4.77 5.53 -2.24
N LEU A 144 5.86 5.62 -1.47
CA LEU A 144 7.22 5.66 -2.01
C LEU A 144 7.57 4.38 -2.78
N ILE A 145 7.23 3.20 -2.25
CA ILE A 145 7.40 1.90 -2.93
C ILE A 145 6.57 1.87 -4.23
N THR A 146 5.40 2.49 -4.24
CA THR A 146 4.54 2.57 -5.42
C THR A 146 5.18 3.40 -6.54
N PHE A 147 5.94 4.44 -6.20
CA PHE A 147 6.68 5.25 -7.16
C PHE A 147 8.04 4.66 -7.57
N TYR A 148 8.56 3.69 -6.82
CA TYR A 148 9.86 3.07 -7.08
C TYR A 148 10.06 2.61 -8.54
N PRO A 149 9.08 1.93 -9.20
CA PRO A 149 9.23 1.50 -10.58
C PRO A 149 9.44 2.63 -11.59
N PHE A 150 9.03 3.87 -11.28
CA PHE A 150 9.23 5.02 -12.16
C PHE A 150 10.61 5.68 -11.99
N ILE A 151 11.25 5.47 -10.84
CA ILE A 151 12.54 6.06 -10.51
C ILE A 151 13.67 5.17 -11.05
N THR A 152 13.46 3.85 -11.05
CA THR A 152 14.46 2.88 -11.50
C THR A 152 14.20 2.44 -12.94
N SER A 153 15.16 2.69 -13.84
CA SER A 153 15.12 2.09 -15.18
C SER A 153 15.32 0.59 -15.08
N PHE A 154 14.37 -0.19 -15.59
CA PHE A 154 14.48 -1.65 -15.66
C PHE A 154 15.19 -2.04 -16.95
N ASP A 155 16.51 -1.90 -16.99
CA ASP A 155 17.30 -2.12 -18.21
C ASP A 155 17.40 -3.60 -18.61
N LYS A 156 16.97 -4.55 -17.76
CA LYS A 156 16.97 -6.00 -18.07
C LYS A 156 15.72 -6.69 -17.53
N PRO A 157 14.86 -7.27 -18.39
CA PRO A 157 13.71 -8.05 -17.93
C PRO A 157 14.21 -9.34 -17.27
N ASN A 158 13.93 -9.49 -15.98
CA ASN A 158 14.16 -10.74 -15.27
C ASN A 158 13.03 -11.73 -15.61
N ILE A 159 13.28 -12.58 -16.62
CA ILE A 159 12.31 -13.50 -17.25
C ILE A 159 11.70 -14.52 -16.26
N HIS A 160 12.35 -14.80 -15.12
CA HIS A 160 11.97 -15.91 -14.22
C HIS A 160 11.21 -15.51 -12.94
N ARG A 161 10.53 -14.37 -12.88
CA ARG A 161 9.82 -13.93 -11.67
C ARG A 161 8.30 -14.12 -11.78
N PRO A 162 7.61 -14.58 -10.70
CA PRO A 162 6.16 -14.78 -10.70
C PRO A 162 5.36 -13.47 -10.83
N ILE A 163 6.02 -12.34 -10.53
CA ILE A 163 5.53 -10.99 -10.81
C ILE A 163 6.61 -10.30 -11.61
N SER A 164 6.25 -9.84 -12.80
CA SER A 164 7.16 -9.19 -13.73
C SER A 164 6.50 -7.97 -14.34
N VAL A 165 7.30 -6.92 -14.53
CA VAL A 165 6.88 -5.66 -15.13
C VAL A 165 7.52 -5.58 -16.51
N PHE A 166 6.71 -5.34 -17.54
CA PHE A 166 7.15 -5.23 -18.92
C PHE A 166 6.76 -3.87 -19.50
N VAL A 167 7.59 -3.39 -20.43
CA VAL A 167 7.31 -2.24 -21.29
C VAL A 167 7.07 -2.78 -22.69
N GLY A 168 6.03 -2.31 -23.38
CA GLY A 168 5.89 -2.58 -24.82
C GLY A 168 4.65 -3.38 -25.24
N CYS A 169 3.71 -3.63 -24.34
CA CYS A 169 2.38 -4.09 -24.76
C CYS A 169 1.52 -2.86 -25.06
N SER A 170 0.97 -2.82 -26.27
CA SER A 170 0.00 -1.80 -26.67
C SER A 170 -1.40 -2.37 -26.46
N LEU A 171 -2.30 -1.58 -25.88
CA LEU A 171 -3.72 -1.87 -26.01
C LEU A 171 -4.09 -1.58 -27.47
N ASP A 172 -4.29 -2.62 -28.27
CA ASP A 172 -4.92 -2.44 -29.57
C ASP A 172 -6.38 -2.02 -29.30
N ASN A 173 -6.77 -0.81 -29.72
CA ASN A 173 -8.15 -0.31 -29.56
C ASN A 173 -9.20 -1.22 -30.24
N ARG A 174 -8.79 -2.17 -31.09
CA ARG A 174 -9.69 -3.14 -31.74
C ARG A 174 -9.81 -4.47 -31.00
N LEU A 175 -8.87 -4.78 -30.10
CA LEU A 175 -8.87 -6.02 -29.33
C LEU A 175 -9.12 -5.69 -27.85
N SER A 176 -10.14 -6.29 -27.24
CA SER A 176 -10.42 -6.15 -25.80
C SER A 176 -9.29 -6.71 -24.90
N ASN A 177 -8.25 -7.29 -25.50
CA ASN A 177 -7.12 -7.91 -24.83
C ASN A 177 -5.82 -7.12 -25.12
N LEU A 178 -4.98 -6.98 -24.11
CA LEU A 178 -3.60 -6.49 -24.24
C LEU A 178 -2.81 -7.43 -25.18
N SER A 179 -2.67 -7.06 -26.45
CA SER A 179 -1.83 -7.79 -27.40
C SER A 179 -0.45 -7.14 -27.48
N CYS A 180 0.55 -7.79 -26.93
CA CYS A 180 1.94 -7.44 -27.24
C CYS A 180 2.17 -7.86 -28.70
N PHE A 181 2.64 -6.93 -29.54
CA PHE A 181 2.63 -7.04 -31.01
C PHE A 181 2.99 -8.44 -31.53
N LYS A 182 2.10 -9.03 -32.33
CA LYS A 182 2.47 -10.18 -33.16
C LYS A 182 3.29 -9.64 -34.33
N SER A 183 4.60 -9.84 -34.32
CA SER A 183 5.48 -9.45 -35.42
C SER A 183 4.92 -10.03 -36.73
N ALA A 184 4.69 -9.15 -37.72
CA ALA A 184 4.01 -9.46 -38.98
C ALA A 184 4.77 -10.45 -39.90
N SER A 185 5.83 -11.08 -39.42
CA SER A 185 6.67 -12.00 -40.20
C SER A 185 6.07 -13.40 -40.39
N GLU A 186 4.91 -13.70 -39.83
CA GLU A 186 4.30 -15.05 -39.92
C GLU A 186 3.18 -15.16 -40.97
N SER A 187 3.11 -14.23 -41.92
CA SER A 187 2.08 -14.24 -42.99
C SER A 187 2.62 -14.25 -44.42
N ALA A 188 3.90 -14.60 -44.62
CA ALA A 188 4.53 -14.60 -45.95
C ALA A 188 4.96 -15.97 -46.50
N ASP A 189 4.71 -17.10 -45.84
CA ASP A 189 5.23 -18.41 -46.28
C ASP A 189 4.15 -19.51 -46.40
N VAL A 190 3.07 -19.26 -47.16
CA VAL A 190 2.31 -20.34 -47.84
C VAL A 190 1.66 -19.78 -49.13
N GLN A 191 2.41 -19.71 -50.22
CA GLN A 191 1.87 -19.72 -51.60
C GLN A 191 2.99 -20.21 -52.54
N GLU A 192 3.06 -21.52 -52.79
CA GLU A 192 2.51 -22.18 -53.98
C GLU A 192 3.49 -22.19 -55.16
N SER A 193 4.40 -23.16 -55.15
CA SER A 193 5.20 -23.53 -56.32
C SER A 193 4.42 -24.54 -57.16
N THR A 194 3.65 -24.05 -58.14
CA THR A 194 3.27 -24.87 -59.30
C THR A 194 3.84 -24.24 -60.56
N SER A 195 4.83 -24.92 -61.11
CA SER A 195 5.51 -24.61 -62.37
C SER A 195 4.64 -24.98 -63.57
N HIS A 196 4.28 -24.01 -64.41
CA HIS A 196 3.94 -24.30 -65.82
C HIS A 196 4.50 -23.24 -66.79
N LEU A 197 5.28 -23.79 -67.72
CA LEU A 197 5.87 -23.38 -68.99
C LEU A 197 5.26 -22.24 -69.84
N ALA A 198 6.17 -21.49 -70.51
CA ALA A 198 6.10 -20.85 -71.85
C ALA A 198 5.15 -19.64 -72.02
N SER A 199 5.38 -18.61 -72.83
CA SER A 199 6.47 -18.12 -73.71
C SER A 199 5.98 -16.77 -74.29
N SER A 200 6.92 -15.94 -74.75
CA SER A 200 6.77 -14.92 -75.80
C SER A 200 6.41 -13.47 -75.44
N ASP A 201 7.31 -12.63 -75.96
CA ASP A 201 7.16 -11.34 -76.62
C ASP A 201 7.05 -10.02 -75.84
N SER A 202 8.05 -9.21 -76.19
CA SER A 202 8.22 -7.77 -76.09
C SER A 202 7.04 -6.98 -76.62
N SER A 203 6.69 -5.89 -75.93
CA SER A 203 6.81 -4.52 -76.44
C SER A 203 6.26 -3.48 -75.45
N GLU A 204 7.05 -2.41 -75.31
CA GLU A 204 6.69 -1.00 -75.19
C GLU A 204 5.58 -0.52 -74.23
N SER A 205 6.07 0.28 -73.27
CA SER A 205 5.56 1.58 -72.81
C SER A 205 4.07 1.73 -72.49
N LEU A 206 3.79 1.94 -71.20
CA LEU A 206 2.91 3.03 -70.76
C LEU A 206 3.12 3.31 -69.27
N GLU A 207 3.10 4.60 -68.96
CA GLU A 207 3.31 5.27 -67.68
C GLU A 207 2.71 4.53 -66.48
N ASN A 208 3.58 4.01 -65.60
CA ASN A 208 3.14 3.57 -64.28
C ASN A 208 3.38 4.70 -63.27
N LYS A 209 2.28 5.41 -63.02
CA LYS A 209 1.99 6.33 -61.94
C LYS A 209 2.85 6.06 -60.71
N GLN A 210 3.78 6.97 -60.47
CA GLN A 210 4.62 7.04 -59.29
C GLN A 210 3.69 7.20 -58.07
N ASN A 211 3.40 6.09 -57.39
CA ASN A 211 2.73 6.04 -56.10
C ASN A 211 3.63 6.70 -55.04
N ASN A 212 3.57 8.02 -54.98
CA ASN A 212 3.74 8.74 -53.71
C ASN A 212 2.45 8.55 -52.90
N ASP A 213 2.58 8.49 -51.57
CA ASP A 213 1.56 8.14 -50.56
C ASP A 213 1.51 6.64 -50.28
N THR A 214 2.29 6.12 -49.32
CA THR A 214 2.06 6.42 -47.91
C THR A 214 3.34 6.08 -47.15
N ILE A 215 4.16 7.10 -46.86
CA ILE A 215 5.03 7.05 -45.68
C ILE A 215 4.05 7.10 -44.51
N ALA A 216 3.51 5.93 -44.16
CA ALA A 216 2.87 5.74 -42.87
C ALA A 216 3.97 6.05 -41.86
N ASN A 217 3.93 7.26 -41.29
CA ASN A 217 4.71 7.63 -40.13
C ASN A 217 4.49 6.53 -39.11
N HIS A 218 5.42 5.58 -39.04
CA HIS A 218 5.52 4.61 -37.98
C HIS A 218 5.89 5.40 -36.72
N GLN A 219 4.89 6.06 -36.14
CA GLN A 219 4.97 6.48 -34.75
C GLN A 219 5.09 5.20 -33.95
N SER A 220 6.32 4.93 -33.49
CA SER A 220 6.59 3.82 -32.59
C SER A 220 5.57 3.88 -31.46
N PRO A 221 4.70 2.87 -31.34
CA PRO A 221 3.62 2.88 -30.38
C PRO A 221 4.22 3.04 -28.98
N VAL A 222 3.77 4.06 -28.25
CA VAL A 222 4.20 4.32 -26.88
C VAL A 222 3.77 3.11 -26.04
N GLY A 223 4.73 2.27 -25.66
CA GLY A 223 4.47 1.07 -24.88
C GLY A 223 3.92 1.41 -23.50
N ALA A 224 2.85 0.73 -23.08
CA ALA A 224 2.38 0.82 -21.71
C ALA A 224 3.20 -0.12 -20.81
N TRP A 225 3.38 0.28 -19.56
CA TRP A 225 3.93 -0.58 -18.52
C TRP A 225 2.84 -1.54 -18.06
N VAL A 226 3.10 -2.85 -18.10
CA VAL A 226 2.15 -3.91 -17.72
C VAL A 226 2.77 -4.79 -16.64
N ILE A 227 1.98 -5.15 -15.64
CA ILE A 227 2.31 -6.15 -14.64
C ILE A 227 1.70 -7.48 -15.07
N ASN A 228 2.51 -8.54 -15.10
CA ASN A 228 2.04 -9.91 -15.19
C ASN A 228 2.10 -10.57 -13.82
N ILE A 229 1.00 -11.13 -13.35
CA ILE A 229 0.90 -11.87 -12.09
C ILE A 229 0.58 -13.33 -12.38
N GLY A 230 1.50 -14.23 -12.04
CA GLY A 230 1.29 -15.68 -12.14
C GLY A 230 1.45 -16.27 -13.55
N GLY A 231 1.75 -15.46 -14.56
CA GLY A 231 2.11 -15.95 -15.90
C GLY A 231 3.62 -16.17 -16.05
N TYR A 232 4.03 -16.68 -17.21
CA TYR A 232 5.44 -16.85 -17.57
C TYR A 232 5.72 -16.25 -18.95
N VAL A 233 6.95 -15.76 -19.13
CA VAL A 233 7.43 -15.22 -20.40
C VAL A 233 8.00 -16.37 -21.21
N GLN A 234 7.45 -16.63 -22.39
CA GLN A 234 7.92 -17.70 -23.27
C GLN A 234 9.15 -17.28 -24.05
N LYS A 235 9.02 -16.23 -24.85
CA LYS A 235 10.04 -15.78 -25.79
C LYS A 235 10.04 -14.26 -25.84
N CYS A 236 11.22 -13.67 -25.84
CA CYS A 236 11.37 -12.26 -26.12
C CYS A 236 12.19 -12.09 -27.40
N SER A 237 11.61 -11.44 -28.39
CA SER A 237 12.30 -11.08 -29.62
C SER A 237 12.80 -9.64 -29.48
N SER A 238 14.10 -9.44 -29.74
CA SER A 238 14.66 -8.10 -29.93
C SER A 238 14.53 -7.78 -31.40
N ASN A 239 13.74 -6.76 -31.75
CA ASN A 239 13.72 -6.30 -33.13
C ASN A 239 15.04 -5.58 -33.42
N ASN A 240 15.87 -6.14 -34.30
CA ASN A 240 17.18 -5.57 -34.68
C ASN A 240 17.11 -4.18 -35.32
N ILE A 241 15.91 -3.71 -35.68
CA ILE A 241 15.70 -2.48 -36.44
C ILE A 241 15.78 -1.26 -35.53
N ASP A 242 15.29 -1.38 -34.29
CA ASP A 242 15.32 -0.31 -33.29
C ASP A 242 15.90 -0.90 -31.99
N ASN A 243 17.12 -0.49 -31.62
CA ASN A 243 17.87 -0.96 -30.43
C ASN A 243 17.16 -0.78 -29.06
N TYR A 244 15.87 -0.47 -29.04
CA TYR A 244 15.10 -0.09 -27.85
C TYR A 244 13.79 -0.87 -27.66
N GLY A 245 13.44 -1.81 -28.55
CA GLY A 245 12.17 -2.57 -28.48
C GLY A 245 12.35 -4.08 -28.29
N MET A 246 12.19 -4.58 -27.06
CA MET A 246 12.06 -6.01 -26.78
C MET A 246 10.58 -6.38 -26.66
N THR A 247 10.06 -7.20 -27.56
CA THR A 247 8.69 -7.73 -27.50
C THR A 247 8.72 -9.10 -26.85
N CYS A 248 8.02 -9.27 -25.74
CA CYS A 248 7.92 -10.54 -25.02
C CYS A 248 6.54 -11.17 -25.18
N GLU A 249 6.51 -12.45 -25.53
CA GLU A 249 5.33 -13.30 -25.51
C GLU A 249 5.10 -13.80 -24.09
N VAL A 250 3.96 -13.45 -23.51
CA VAL A 250 3.56 -13.85 -22.16
C VAL A 250 2.44 -14.89 -22.26
N SER A 251 2.54 -15.98 -21.51
CA SER A 251 1.53 -17.02 -21.43
C SER A 251 0.97 -17.17 -20.03
N GLY A 252 -0.36 -17.19 -19.95
CA GLY A 252 -1.10 -17.25 -18.70
C GLY A 252 -0.98 -15.99 -17.85
N GLY A 253 -1.45 -16.08 -16.61
CA GLY A 253 -1.40 -15.00 -15.63
C GLY A 253 -2.43 -13.89 -15.83
N LEU A 254 -2.36 -12.91 -14.92
CA LEU A 254 -3.16 -11.68 -14.95
C LEU A 254 -2.26 -10.53 -15.42
N LEU A 255 -2.55 -10.02 -16.61
CA LEU A 255 -1.95 -8.83 -17.21
C LEU A 255 -2.76 -7.57 -16.88
N VAL A 256 -2.20 -6.70 -16.05
CA VAL A 256 -2.84 -5.45 -15.65
C VAL A 256 -1.89 -4.28 -15.89
N PRO A 257 -2.35 -3.16 -16.49
CA PRO A 257 -1.51 -1.98 -16.64
C PRO A 257 -0.98 -1.49 -15.29
N LEU A 258 0.32 -1.21 -15.20
CA LEU A 258 0.96 -0.77 -13.95
C LEU A 258 0.31 0.51 -13.41
N TYR A 259 -0.02 1.46 -14.29
CA TYR A 259 -0.69 2.71 -13.89
C TYR A 259 -2.04 2.45 -13.19
N PHE A 260 -2.73 1.37 -13.55
CA PHE A 260 -4.02 1.00 -12.97
C PHE A 260 -3.86 0.61 -11.49
N VAL A 261 -2.83 -0.19 -11.18
CA VAL A 261 -2.50 -0.57 -9.80
C VAL A 261 -2.09 0.65 -8.96
N ILE A 262 -1.31 1.55 -9.55
CA ILE A 262 -0.80 2.76 -8.87
C ILE A 262 -1.93 3.74 -8.55
N LEU A 263 -2.87 3.94 -9.47
CA LEU A 263 -4.05 4.77 -9.24
C LEU A 263 -4.97 4.19 -8.16
N ALA A 264 -5.10 2.87 -8.10
CA ALA A 264 -5.83 2.21 -7.02
C ALA A 264 -5.16 2.44 -5.65
N LEU A 265 -3.83 2.34 -5.57
CA LEU A 265 -3.08 2.66 -4.35
C LEU A 265 -3.24 4.14 -3.96
N MET A 266 -3.22 5.04 -4.94
CA MET A 266 -3.46 6.46 -4.70
C MET A 266 -4.87 6.70 -4.15
N GLY A 267 -5.91 6.12 -4.75
CA GLY A 267 -7.29 6.19 -4.24
C GLY A 267 -7.42 5.65 -2.81
N GLY A 268 -6.80 4.49 -2.53
CA GLY A 268 -6.74 3.91 -1.19
C GLY A 268 -6.01 4.80 -0.18
N SER A 269 -4.91 5.44 -0.57
CA SER A 269 -4.16 6.36 0.30
C SER A 269 -4.98 7.59 0.69
N ILE A 270 -5.76 8.14 -0.25
CA ILE A 270 -6.64 9.28 0.01
C ILE A 270 -7.78 8.88 0.97
N SER A 271 -8.33 7.67 0.83
CA SER A 271 -9.29 7.14 1.80
C SER A 271 -8.66 7.05 3.19
N LEU A 272 -7.45 6.48 3.29
CA LEU A 272 -6.73 6.29 4.55
C LEU A 272 -6.42 7.63 5.25
N THR A 273 -5.84 8.59 4.52
CA THR A 273 -5.51 9.93 5.03
C THR A 273 -6.72 10.70 5.56
N ARG A 274 -7.93 10.46 5.04
CA ARG A 274 -9.15 11.08 5.57
C ARG A 274 -9.60 10.44 6.88
N ARG A 275 -9.46 9.11 7.01
CA ARG A 275 -9.93 8.36 8.18
C ARG A 275 -9.01 8.42 9.39
N LEU A 276 -7.70 8.46 9.18
CA LEU A 276 -6.73 8.49 10.29
C LEU A 276 -6.93 9.67 11.25
N PRO A 277 -7.09 10.93 10.79
CA PRO A 277 -7.35 12.06 11.67
C PRO A 277 -8.68 11.95 12.42
N GLU A 278 -9.72 11.38 11.78
CA GLU A 278 -11.02 11.15 12.42
C GLU A 278 -10.89 10.16 13.59
N LEU A 279 -10.20 9.04 13.37
CA LEU A 279 -9.92 8.05 14.43
C LEU A 279 -9.06 8.64 15.54
N GLN A 280 -8.05 9.44 15.20
CA GLN A 280 -7.20 10.13 16.18
C GLN A 280 -8.03 11.08 17.05
N LYS A 281 -8.94 11.83 16.45
CA LYS A 281 -9.84 12.74 17.17
C LYS A 281 -10.78 11.96 18.11
N GLN A 282 -11.38 10.87 17.64
CA GLN A 282 -12.30 10.04 18.44
C GLN A 282 -11.61 9.34 19.62
N ALA A 283 -10.33 9.05 19.51
CA ALA A 283 -9.52 8.45 20.57
C ALA A 283 -8.85 9.47 21.51
N GLY A 284 -9.01 10.78 21.23
CA GLY A 284 -8.44 11.85 22.03
C GLY A 284 -9.00 11.92 23.45
N ALA A 285 -8.18 12.34 24.42
CA ALA A 285 -8.61 12.51 25.82
C ALA A 285 -9.74 13.55 25.93
N GLU A 286 -9.59 14.64 25.17
CA GLU A 286 -10.50 15.79 25.12
C GLU A 286 -11.79 15.52 24.32
N TYR A 287 -11.89 14.39 23.63
CA TYR A 287 -13.07 14.08 22.84
C TYR A 287 -14.24 13.70 23.74
N SER A 288 -15.28 14.53 23.73
CA SER A 288 -16.56 14.25 24.37
C SER A 288 -17.45 13.46 23.41
N ALA A 289 -17.88 12.27 23.84
CA ALA A 289 -18.75 11.42 23.04
C ALA A 289 -20.03 12.18 22.66
N THR A 290 -20.32 12.23 21.37
CA THR A 290 -21.55 12.83 20.83
C THR A 290 -22.52 11.71 20.48
N ALA A 291 -23.84 11.95 20.49
CA ALA A 291 -24.84 10.95 20.11
C ALA A 291 -24.60 10.28 18.75
N ARG A 292 -23.88 10.95 17.83
CA ARG A 292 -23.52 10.42 16.50
C ARG A 292 -22.15 9.73 16.45
N GLN A 293 -21.27 9.97 17.42
CA GLN A 293 -19.90 9.48 17.42
C GLN A 293 -19.46 9.19 18.87
N SER A 294 -19.41 7.91 19.22
CA SER A 294 -18.92 7.47 20.52
C SER A 294 -17.41 7.70 20.64
N LYS A 295 -16.95 7.94 21.87
CA LYS A 295 -15.52 7.94 22.18
C LYS A 295 -15.00 6.51 22.00
N LEU A 296 -14.04 6.32 21.10
CA LEU A 296 -13.48 5.00 20.83
C LEU A 296 -12.65 4.53 22.01
N THR A 297 -12.90 3.29 22.44
CA THR A 297 -12.00 2.60 23.35
C THR A 297 -10.67 2.30 22.65
N GLN A 298 -9.62 2.03 23.42
CA GLN A 298 -8.32 1.69 22.84
C GLN A 298 -8.36 0.42 21.98
N TYR A 299 -9.20 -0.55 22.35
CA TYR A 299 -9.37 -1.78 21.60
C TYR A 299 -10.04 -1.51 20.24
N GLU A 300 -11.15 -0.78 20.26
CA GLU A 300 -11.86 -0.39 19.03
C GLU A 300 -10.97 0.47 18.13
N PHE A 301 -10.23 1.44 18.68
CA PHE A 301 -9.29 2.25 17.92
C PHE A 301 -8.25 1.40 17.18
N ARG A 302 -7.67 0.41 17.86
CA ARG A 302 -6.73 -0.52 17.24
C ARG A 302 -7.41 -1.34 16.14
N GLU A 303 -8.60 -1.88 16.39
CA GLU A 303 -9.33 -2.67 15.40
C GLU A 303 -9.63 -1.84 14.14
N HIS A 304 -10.14 -0.62 14.31
CA HIS A 304 -10.38 0.30 13.22
C HIS A 304 -9.10 0.64 12.46
N LEU A 305 -7.99 0.89 13.16
CA LEU A 305 -6.71 1.20 12.51
C LEU A 305 -6.20 0.00 11.69
N ILE A 306 -6.28 -1.22 12.23
CA ILE A 306 -5.91 -2.45 11.50
C ILE A 306 -6.79 -2.60 10.25
N PHE A 307 -8.10 -2.41 10.41
CA PHE A 307 -9.04 -2.50 9.29
C PHE A 307 -8.69 -1.52 8.16
N GLN A 308 -8.37 -0.27 8.49
CA GLN A 308 -7.95 0.74 7.52
C GLN A 308 -6.64 0.36 6.79
N ILE A 309 -5.69 -0.25 7.49
CA ILE A 309 -4.45 -0.71 6.86
C ILE A 309 -4.72 -1.91 5.93
N VAL A 310 -5.51 -2.88 6.37
CA VAL A 310 -5.92 -4.02 5.54
C VAL A 310 -6.67 -3.55 4.30
N GLN A 311 -7.53 -2.54 4.45
CA GLN A 311 -8.21 -1.90 3.33
C GLN A 311 -7.22 -1.32 2.32
N PHE A 312 -6.25 -0.54 2.79
CA PHE A 312 -5.24 0.04 1.92
C PHE A 312 -4.43 -1.04 1.17
N ILE A 313 -4.01 -2.11 1.86
CA ILE A 313 -3.26 -3.22 1.26
C ILE A 313 -4.10 -3.99 0.22
N SER A 314 -5.41 -4.11 0.44
CA SER A 314 -6.32 -4.86 -0.44
C SER A 314 -6.80 -4.07 -1.65
N ALA A 315 -6.71 -2.74 -1.62
CA ALA A 315 -7.13 -1.85 -2.72
C ALA A 315 -6.57 -2.25 -4.11
N PRO A 316 -5.27 -2.57 -4.29
CA PRO A 316 -4.72 -3.07 -5.56
C PRO A 316 -5.44 -4.32 -6.08
N PHE A 317 -5.71 -5.28 -5.20
CA PHE A 317 -6.30 -6.57 -5.58
C PHE A 317 -7.77 -6.40 -5.97
N LEU A 318 -8.51 -5.56 -5.25
CA LEU A 318 -9.88 -5.20 -5.61
C LEU A 318 -9.93 -4.47 -6.95
N ALA A 319 -8.97 -3.59 -7.21
CA ALA A 319 -8.87 -2.90 -8.49
C ALA A 319 -8.56 -3.88 -9.63
N ILE A 320 -7.59 -4.79 -9.46
CA ILE A 320 -7.28 -5.84 -10.44
C ILE A 320 -8.54 -6.67 -10.74
N LEU A 321 -9.28 -7.09 -9.71
CA LEU A 321 -10.54 -7.80 -9.90
C LEU A 321 -11.55 -6.96 -10.70
N ALA A 322 -11.72 -5.68 -10.35
CA ALA A 322 -12.62 -4.78 -11.07
C ALA A 322 -12.21 -4.57 -12.54
N TYR A 323 -10.91 -4.51 -12.83
CA TYR A 323 -10.39 -4.40 -14.19
C TYR A 323 -10.85 -5.57 -15.06
N TYR A 324 -10.78 -6.79 -14.54
CA TYR A 324 -11.19 -8.00 -15.24
C TYR A 324 -12.71 -8.22 -15.31
N LEU A 325 -13.47 -7.66 -14.36
CA LEU A 325 -14.93 -7.77 -14.39
C LEU A 325 -15.58 -6.76 -15.33
N ILE A 326 -14.97 -5.58 -15.49
CA ILE A 326 -15.55 -4.46 -16.23
C ILE A 326 -14.92 -4.30 -17.62
N GLU A 327 -13.66 -4.70 -17.79
CA GLU A 327 -12.91 -4.60 -19.05
C GLU A 327 -12.99 -3.19 -19.66
N PRO A 328 -12.37 -2.18 -19.03
CA PRO A 328 -12.55 -0.79 -19.45
C PRO A 328 -12.08 -0.58 -20.90
N SER A 329 -13.01 -0.11 -21.76
CA SER A 329 -12.78 0.06 -23.19
C SER A 329 -11.86 1.23 -23.57
N ASN A 330 -11.57 2.14 -22.63
CA ASN A 330 -10.66 3.26 -22.84
C ASN A 330 -9.85 3.58 -21.57
N THR A 331 -8.78 4.33 -21.75
CA THR A 331 -7.85 4.72 -20.67
C THR A 331 -8.53 5.58 -19.62
N THR A 332 -9.45 6.48 -20.00
CA THR A 332 -10.17 7.34 -19.05
C THR A 332 -11.04 6.52 -18.08
N ASN A 333 -11.79 5.55 -18.60
CA ASN A 333 -12.61 4.64 -17.80
C ASN A 333 -11.73 3.75 -16.93
N ALA A 334 -10.59 3.29 -17.45
CA ALA A 334 -9.63 2.52 -16.67
C ALA A 334 -9.06 3.34 -15.49
N VAL A 335 -8.67 4.60 -15.73
CA VAL A 335 -8.18 5.53 -14.70
C VAL A 335 -9.26 5.79 -13.63
N ALA A 336 -10.48 6.13 -14.06
CA ALA A 336 -11.59 6.39 -13.16
C ALA A 336 -11.95 5.15 -12.33
N LEU A 337 -11.97 3.97 -12.97
CA LEU A 337 -12.26 2.70 -12.32
C LEU A 337 -11.19 2.33 -11.28
N ALA A 338 -9.91 2.41 -11.65
CA ALA A 338 -8.80 2.13 -10.75
C ALA A 338 -8.86 2.99 -9.49
N PHE A 339 -8.96 4.31 -9.69
CA PHE A 339 -9.02 5.27 -8.60
C PHE A 339 -10.24 5.02 -7.70
N THR A 340 -11.41 4.82 -8.31
CA THR A 340 -12.66 4.59 -7.57
C THR A 340 -12.63 3.27 -6.82
N ALA A 341 -12.11 2.19 -7.42
CA ALA A 341 -11.95 0.90 -6.74
C ALA A 341 -11.02 1.02 -5.53
N GLY A 342 -9.92 1.76 -5.67
CA GLY A 342 -9.01 2.05 -4.57
C GLY A 342 -9.67 2.87 -3.46
N PHE A 343 -10.35 3.95 -3.82
CA PHE A 343 -11.03 4.85 -2.88
C PHE A 343 -12.21 4.17 -2.17
N ALA A 344 -13.01 3.38 -2.89
CA ALA A 344 -14.19 2.69 -2.37
C ALA A 344 -13.88 1.36 -1.66
N SER A 345 -12.61 0.96 -1.57
CA SER A 345 -12.17 -0.27 -0.91
C SER A 345 -12.72 -0.43 0.51
N GLU A 346 -12.88 0.66 1.27
CA GLU A 346 -13.50 0.66 2.60
C GLU A 346 -14.90 0.07 2.56
N THR A 347 -15.72 0.61 1.65
CA THR A 347 -17.14 0.27 1.53
C THR A 347 -17.31 -1.18 1.08
N ILE A 348 -16.46 -1.62 0.14
CA ILE A 348 -16.48 -3.00 -0.37
C ILE A 348 -16.14 -3.98 0.75
N LEU A 349 -15.10 -3.71 1.55
CA LEU A 349 -14.72 -4.61 2.65
C LEU A 349 -15.73 -4.62 3.79
N LEU A 350 -16.34 -3.47 4.09
CA LEU A 350 -17.44 -3.41 5.05
C LEU A 350 -18.64 -4.25 4.58
N MET A 351 -18.96 -4.21 3.28
CA MET A 351 -20.00 -5.06 2.69
C MET A 351 -19.63 -6.55 2.81
N VAL A 352 -18.40 -6.94 2.47
CA VAL A 352 -17.93 -8.33 2.62
C VAL A 352 -18.00 -8.77 4.07
N ARG A 353 -17.53 -7.96 5.02
CA ARG A 353 -17.62 -8.24 6.46
C ARG A 353 -19.07 -8.42 6.91
N SER A 354 -19.98 -7.58 6.43
CA SER A 354 -21.41 -7.69 6.72
C SER A 354 -22.00 -9.01 6.24
N ILE A 355 -21.61 -9.45 5.04
CA ILE A 355 -22.06 -10.74 4.48
C ILE A 355 -21.47 -11.91 5.27
N THR A 356 -20.16 -11.89 5.55
CA THR A 356 -19.50 -12.97 6.33
C THR A 356 -20.10 -13.12 7.72
N ASN A 357 -20.39 -12.01 8.41
CA ASN A 357 -21.04 -12.06 9.73
C ASN A 357 -22.45 -12.67 9.69
N LYS A 358 -23.16 -12.59 8.55
CA LYS A 358 -24.46 -13.27 8.37
C LYS A 358 -24.29 -14.78 8.10
N ILE A 359 -23.19 -15.19 7.49
CA ILE A 359 -22.93 -16.59 7.11
C ILE A 359 -22.35 -17.40 8.28
N THR A 360 -21.49 -16.77 9.08
CA THR A 360 -20.98 -17.34 10.34
C THR A 360 -21.66 -16.62 11.50
N PRO A 361 -22.91 -17.00 11.86
CA PRO A 361 -23.54 -16.46 13.05
C PRO A 361 -22.66 -16.82 14.25
N VAL A 362 -22.31 -15.82 15.04
CA VAL A 362 -21.71 -16.05 16.35
C VAL A 362 -22.71 -16.91 17.13
N PRO A 363 -22.33 -18.10 17.64
CA PRO A 363 -23.23 -18.88 18.47
C PRO A 363 -23.61 -18.00 19.66
N ASP A 364 -24.89 -17.69 19.79
CA ASP A 364 -25.43 -16.90 20.90
C ASP A 364 -24.99 -17.54 22.22
N ARG A 365 -23.97 -16.98 22.87
CA ARG A 365 -23.60 -17.33 24.25
C ARG A 365 -24.59 -16.77 25.28
N ASN A 366 -25.76 -16.32 24.82
CA ASN A 366 -26.85 -15.78 25.62
C ASN A 366 -28.07 -16.70 25.71
N MET A 367 -27.95 -17.99 25.40
CA MET A 367 -28.79 -18.99 26.06
C MET A 367 -28.17 -19.29 27.43
N ALA A 368 -28.34 -18.37 28.36
CA ALA A 368 -28.24 -18.68 29.78
C ALA A 368 -29.28 -19.79 30.07
N PRO A 369 -28.92 -20.86 30.80
CA PRO A 369 -29.90 -21.83 31.27
C PRO A 369 -30.94 -21.10 32.10
N LEU A 370 -32.22 -21.32 31.77
CA LEU A 370 -33.34 -20.95 32.63
C LEU A 370 -33.04 -21.46 34.06
N PRO A 371 -33.24 -20.64 35.11
CA PRO A 371 -33.11 -21.11 36.47
C PRO A 371 -34.11 -22.26 36.66
N GLU A 372 -33.57 -23.43 36.94
CA GLU A 372 -34.29 -24.61 37.38
C GLU A 372 -35.04 -24.22 38.67
N SER A 373 -36.30 -23.88 38.50
CA SER A 373 -37.21 -23.56 39.58
C SER A 373 -37.40 -24.80 40.44
N LEU A 374 -37.18 -24.62 41.74
CA LEU A 374 -37.53 -25.52 42.83
C LEU A 374 -38.71 -26.45 42.52
N HIS A 375 -38.47 -27.75 42.65
CA HIS A 375 -39.42 -28.68 43.24
C HIS A 375 -38.71 -29.67 44.16
#